data_AF-A0A957VB43-F1
#
_entry.id   AF-A0A957VB43-F1
#
_cell.length_a   1.000
_cell.length_b   1.000
_cell.length_c   1.000
_cell.angle_alpha   90.00
_cell.angle_beta   90.00
_cell.angle_gamma   90.00
#
_symmetry.space_group_name_H-M   'P 1'
#
loop_
_entity.id
_entity.type
_entity.pdbx_description
1 polymer ?
#
loop_
_entity_poly.entity_id
_entity_poly.type
_entity_poly.pdbx_seq_one_letter_code
_entity_poly.pdbx_strand_id
1 'polypeptide(L)'
;CIIGGIHKGLKDLLALGWIERMPKLMGVQAEGSNFLYEAWRNNEDVLTKPAIKASTVADSISAGLPRDRLKAMAAVKETGGAYLSVSDAEILAAIPALARGSGVFAEPAGAAAYAGLVKAVNEGLVSAEERVVVLNTGNGLKDVAGAMKAVETVGPPARHIEPTLAALKKAID
;
A
#
# COMPACT_ATOMS: atom_id res chain seq x y z
N CYS A 1 -0.80 15.62 2.57
CA CYS A 1 -0.86 14.16 2.25
C CYS A 1 0.57 13.66 2.05
N ILE A 2 0.81 12.36 2.26
CA ILE A 2 2.16 11.76 2.22
C ILE A 2 2.80 11.89 0.83
N ILE A 3 2.10 11.42 -0.22
CA ILE A 3 2.62 11.46 -1.60
C ILE A 3 2.92 12.88 -2.09
N GLY A 4 2.12 13.89 -1.68
CA GLY A 4 2.39 15.29 -2.01
C GLY A 4 3.64 15.84 -1.32
N GLY A 5 3.92 15.41 -0.09
CA GLY A 5 5.15 15.76 0.62
C GLY A 5 6.39 15.14 -0.03
N ILE A 6 6.31 13.85 -0.39
CA ILE A 6 7.38 13.13 -1.11
C ILE A 6 7.67 13.80 -2.45
N HIS A 7 6.62 14.10 -3.22
CA HIS A 7 6.75 14.80 -4.50
C HIS A 7 7.50 16.12 -4.35
N LYS A 8 7.12 16.94 -3.36
CA LYS A 8 7.82 18.22 -3.12
C LYS A 8 9.29 18.00 -2.77
N GLY A 9 9.59 17.06 -1.87
CA GLY A 9 10.98 16.75 -1.49
C GLY A 9 11.82 16.27 -2.66
N LEU A 10 11.27 15.39 -3.52
CA LEU A 10 11.97 14.92 -4.72
C LEU A 10 12.19 16.04 -5.75
N LYS A 11 11.25 16.97 -5.91
CA LYS A 11 11.44 18.15 -6.76
C LYS A 11 12.59 19.01 -6.25
N ASP A 12 12.70 19.17 -4.94
CA ASP A 12 13.80 19.94 -4.33
C ASP A 12 15.14 19.23 -4.53
N LEU A 13 15.20 17.91 -4.32
CA LEU A 13 16.40 17.11 -4.57
C LEU A 13 16.84 17.17 -6.04
N LEU A 14 15.89 17.14 -6.98
CA LEU A 14 16.19 17.27 -8.41
C LEU A 14 16.71 18.68 -8.74
N ALA A 15 16.06 19.72 -8.22
CA ALA A 15 16.46 21.11 -8.44
C ALA A 15 17.86 21.42 -7.85
N LEU A 16 18.24 20.75 -6.77
CA LEU A 16 19.56 20.83 -6.16
C LEU A 16 20.62 19.97 -6.87
N GLY A 17 20.23 19.15 -7.86
CA GLY A 17 21.13 18.23 -8.57
C GLY A 17 21.58 17.02 -7.73
N TRP A 18 20.87 16.69 -6.65
CA TRP A 18 21.19 15.55 -5.78
C TRP A 18 20.64 14.23 -6.31
N ILE A 19 19.65 14.30 -7.18
CA ILE A 19 19.17 13.18 -7.98
C ILE A 19 19.19 13.58 -9.46
N GLU A 20 19.54 12.64 -10.32
CA GLU A 20 19.65 12.88 -11.77
C GLU A 20 18.29 12.78 -12.48
N ARG A 21 17.31 12.12 -11.85
CA ARG A 21 16.00 11.84 -12.44
C ARG A 21 14.90 11.81 -11.39
N MET A 22 13.71 12.24 -11.80
CA MET A 22 12.50 12.12 -10.99
C MET A 22 12.01 10.66 -11.00
N PRO A 23 11.83 10.00 -9.83
CA PRO A 23 11.19 8.70 -9.78
C PRO A 23 9.67 8.84 -10.01
N LYS A 24 9.07 7.81 -10.62
CA LYS A 24 7.61 7.72 -10.76
C LYS A 24 6.98 7.53 -9.39
N LEU A 25 5.94 8.31 -9.07
CA LEU A 25 5.20 8.16 -7.82
C LEU A 25 3.91 7.37 -8.06
N MET A 26 3.78 6.25 -7.36
CA MET A 26 2.58 5.40 -7.37
C MET A 26 1.69 5.76 -6.17
N GLY A 27 0.43 6.10 -6.41
CA GLY A 27 -0.56 6.28 -5.36
C GLY A 27 -1.40 5.03 -5.20
N VAL A 28 -1.53 4.49 -3.98
CA VAL A 28 -2.36 3.29 -3.73
C VAL A 28 -3.50 3.65 -2.80
N GLN A 29 -4.72 3.25 -3.15
CA GLN A 29 -5.90 3.42 -2.32
C GLN A 29 -6.65 2.09 -2.17
N ALA A 30 -7.35 1.93 -1.05
CA ALA A 30 -8.30 0.84 -0.88
C ALA A 30 -9.50 1.03 -1.82
N GLU A 31 -10.05 -0.04 -2.40
CA GLU A 31 -11.20 0.00 -3.32
C GLU A 31 -12.40 0.76 -2.77
N GLY A 32 -12.74 0.53 -1.49
CA GLY A 32 -13.83 1.26 -0.85
C GLY A 32 -13.48 2.70 -0.43
N SER A 33 -12.28 3.20 -0.73
CA SER A 33 -11.83 4.57 -0.44
C SER A 33 -10.89 5.14 -1.53
N ASN A 34 -11.25 4.92 -2.80
CA ASN A 34 -10.38 5.12 -3.97
C ASN A 34 -10.62 6.42 -4.76
N PHE A 35 -10.98 7.52 -4.09
CA PHE A 35 -11.33 8.81 -4.72
C PHE A 35 -10.35 9.30 -5.80
N LEU A 36 -9.03 9.25 -5.52
CA LEU A 36 -7.99 9.74 -6.43
C LEU A 36 -7.74 8.76 -7.58
N TYR A 37 -7.86 7.45 -7.34
CA TYR A 37 -7.80 6.45 -8.40
C TYR A 37 -8.89 6.66 -9.44
N GLU A 38 -10.15 6.81 -9.01
CA GLU A 38 -11.27 7.08 -9.93
C GLU A 38 -11.06 8.39 -10.70
N ALA A 39 -10.66 9.46 -9.99
CA ALA A 39 -10.40 10.75 -10.63
C ALA A 39 -9.25 10.67 -11.66
N TRP A 40 -8.19 9.93 -11.35
CA TRP A 40 -7.05 9.75 -12.25
C TRP A 40 -7.42 8.92 -13.47
N ARG A 41 -8.10 7.78 -13.27
CA ARG A 41 -8.47 6.85 -14.33
C ARG A 41 -9.50 7.45 -15.30
N ASN A 42 -10.44 8.24 -14.79
CA ASN A 42 -11.50 8.87 -15.59
C ASN A 42 -11.15 10.31 -16.02
N ASN A 43 -9.94 10.78 -15.71
CA ASN A 43 -9.46 12.15 -15.96
C ASN A 43 -10.44 13.24 -15.46
N GLU A 44 -10.99 13.04 -14.26
CA GLU A 44 -11.90 13.99 -13.61
C GLU A 44 -11.13 15.10 -12.88
N ASP A 45 -11.77 16.25 -12.75
CA ASP A 45 -11.26 17.33 -11.91
C ASP A 45 -11.53 17.03 -10.42
N VAL A 46 -10.45 16.85 -9.66
CA VAL A 46 -10.51 16.58 -8.21
C VAL A 46 -11.13 17.72 -7.40
N LEU A 47 -11.25 18.93 -7.95
CA LEU A 47 -11.91 20.05 -7.27
C LEU A 47 -13.43 19.97 -7.35
N THR A 48 -13.96 19.42 -8.43
CA THR A 48 -15.41 19.32 -8.69
C THR A 48 -15.96 17.92 -8.44
N LYS A 49 -15.12 16.88 -8.42
CA LYS A 49 -15.53 15.52 -8.10
C LYS A 49 -16.17 15.46 -6.70
N PRO A 50 -17.39 14.91 -6.57
CA PRO A 50 -18.07 14.78 -5.28
C PRO A 50 -17.35 13.78 -4.36
N ALA A 51 -17.49 13.99 -3.05
CA ALA A 51 -17.00 13.05 -2.05
C ALA A 51 -17.65 11.67 -2.22
N ILE A 52 -16.89 10.61 -1.94
CA ILE A 52 -17.41 9.24 -1.92
C ILE A 52 -17.65 8.79 -0.48
N LYS A 53 -18.50 7.77 -0.28
CA LYS A 53 -18.63 7.10 1.00
C LYS A 53 -17.45 6.14 1.18
N ALA A 54 -16.47 6.50 2.01
CA ALA A 54 -15.30 5.68 2.24
C ALA A 54 -15.58 4.54 3.25
N SER A 55 -15.10 3.34 2.92
CA SER A 55 -15.13 2.16 3.81
C SER A 55 -13.99 1.22 3.45
N THR A 56 -13.16 0.87 4.43
CA THR A 56 -12.04 -0.07 4.28
C THR A 56 -11.57 -0.50 5.67
N VAL A 57 -10.96 -1.68 5.78
CA VAL A 57 -10.21 -2.09 6.98
C VAL A 57 -8.98 -1.22 7.24
N ALA A 58 -8.46 -0.51 6.24
CA ALA A 58 -7.32 0.38 6.36
C ALA A 58 -7.76 1.80 6.79
N ASP A 59 -8.11 1.94 8.07
CA ASP A 59 -8.70 3.14 8.67
C ASP A 59 -7.98 4.46 8.31
N SER A 60 -6.65 4.44 8.32
CA SER A 60 -5.79 5.60 8.14
C SER A 60 -5.79 6.14 6.70
N ILE A 61 -6.31 5.36 5.75
CA ILE A 61 -6.54 5.78 4.35
C ILE A 61 -8.03 5.80 3.98
N SER A 62 -8.94 5.64 4.95
CA SER A 62 -10.38 5.76 4.76
C SER A 62 -10.79 7.24 4.67
N ALA A 63 -10.68 7.80 3.47
CA ALA A 63 -10.89 9.22 3.20
C ALA A 63 -11.70 9.44 1.91
N GLY A 64 -12.99 9.72 2.06
CA GLY A 64 -13.92 9.92 0.94
C GLY A 64 -13.73 11.22 0.16
N LEU A 65 -13.04 12.20 0.75
CA LEU A 65 -12.65 13.45 0.09
C LEU A 65 -11.25 13.87 0.59
N PRO A 66 -10.16 13.41 -0.06
CA PRO A 66 -8.81 13.73 0.39
C PRO A 66 -8.55 15.25 0.40
N ARG A 67 -8.01 15.75 1.51
CA ARG A 67 -7.82 17.20 1.73
C ARG A 67 -6.80 17.82 0.77
N ASP A 68 -5.67 17.16 0.56
CA ASP A 68 -4.60 17.60 -0.34
C ASP A 68 -4.68 16.92 -1.74
N ARG A 69 -5.89 16.68 -2.25
CA ARG A 69 -6.11 15.95 -3.52
C ARG A 69 -5.43 16.58 -4.75
N LEU A 70 -5.32 17.90 -4.81
CA LEU A 70 -4.56 18.59 -5.87
C LEU A 70 -3.08 18.19 -5.86
N LYS A 71 -2.43 18.23 -4.69
CA LYS A 71 -1.00 17.87 -4.54
C LYS A 71 -0.78 16.39 -4.86
N ALA A 72 -1.72 15.53 -4.46
CA ALA A 72 -1.65 14.10 -4.73
C ALA A 72 -1.84 13.77 -6.22
N MET A 73 -2.79 14.42 -6.89
CA MET A 73 -3.00 14.26 -8.34
C MET A 73 -1.79 14.77 -9.13
N ALA A 74 -1.25 15.93 -8.75
CA ALA A 74 -0.05 16.51 -9.35
C ALA A 74 1.16 15.57 -9.19
N ALA A 75 1.37 14.98 -8.02
CA ALA A 75 2.46 14.05 -7.76
C ALA A 75 2.48 12.86 -8.73
N VAL A 76 1.32 12.28 -9.01
CA VAL A 76 1.22 11.14 -9.93
C VAL A 76 1.34 11.61 -11.39
N LYS A 77 0.61 12.67 -11.79
CA LYS A 77 0.63 13.16 -13.18
C LYS A 77 2.00 13.71 -13.60
N GLU A 78 2.64 14.54 -12.78
CA GLU A 78 3.93 15.18 -13.12
C GLU A 78 5.10 14.19 -13.15
N THR A 79 5.02 13.09 -12.40
CA THR A 79 6.08 12.07 -12.36
C THR A 79 5.86 10.92 -13.33
N GLY A 80 4.79 10.96 -14.15
CA GLY A 80 4.42 9.85 -15.04
C GLY A 80 4.09 8.56 -14.29
N GLY A 81 3.53 8.71 -13.08
CA GLY A 81 3.15 7.62 -12.22
C GLY A 81 1.73 7.09 -12.49
N ALA A 82 1.21 6.27 -11.59
CA ALA A 82 -0.13 5.71 -11.66
C ALA A 82 -0.81 5.70 -10.28
N TYR A 83 -2.14 5.68 -10.29
CA TYR A 83 -2.91 5.25 -9.13
C TYR A 83 -3.30 3.79 -9.26
N LEU A 84 -3.28 3.06 -8.14
CA LEU A 84 -3.75 1.70 -8.01
C LEU A 84 -4.86 1.64 -6.95
N SER A 85 -5.86 0.79 -7.21
CA SER A 85 -6.93 0.47 -6.28
C SER A 85 -6.79 -0.98 -5.86
N VAL A 86 -6.68 -1.24 -4.55
CA VAL A 86 -6.51 -2.59 -3.98
C VAL A 86 -7.65 -2.93 -3.02
N SER A 87 -8.13 -4.16 -3.07
CA SER A 87 -9.16 -4.66 -2.17
C SER A 87 -8.65 -4.80 -0.74
N ASP A 88 -9.56 -4.80 0.23
CA ASP A 88 -9.21 -5.08 1.64
C ASP A 88 -8.59 -6.47 1.79
N ALA A 89 -8.98 -7.44 0.96
CA ALA A 89 -8.37 -8.77 0.94
C ALA A 89 -6.90 -8.72 0.50
N GLU A 90 -6.58 -7.97 -0.56
CA GLU A 90 -5.19 -7.76 -1.01
C GLU A 90 -4.36 -7.03 0.05
N ILE A 91 -4.94 -6.02 0.72
CA ILE A 91 -4.28 -5.29 1.82
C ILE A 91 -3.96 -6.25 2.98
N LEU A 92 -4.93 -7.07 3.41
CA LEU A 92 -4.73 -8.01 4.51
C LEU A 92 -3.72 -9.11 4.14
N ALA A 93 -3.71 -9.58 2.89
CA ALA A 93 -2.74 -10.56 2.40
C ALA A 93 -1.31 -9.99 2.34
N ALA A 94 -1.16 -8.68 2.12
CA ALA A 94 0.13 -8.00 2.09
C ALA A 94 0.83 -7.94 3.46
N ILE A 95 0.09 -7.91 4.57
CA ILE A 95 0.65 -7.84 5.93
C ILE A 95 1.59 -9.03 6.23
N PRO A 96 1.13 -10.29 6.17
CA PRO A 96 1.99 -11.42 6.47
C PRO A 96 3.04 -11.68 5.37
N ALA A 97 2.79 -11.24 4.13
CA ALA A 97 3.79 -11.30 3.06
C ALA A 97 4.98 -10.39 3.36
N LEU A 98 4.74 -9.13 3.76
CA LEU A 98 5.78 -8.20 4.20
C LEU A 98 6.53 -8.72 5.43
N ALA A 99 5.79 -9.18 6.45
CA ALA A 99 6.40 -9.65 7.69
C ALA A 99 7.32 -10.87 7.45
N ARG A 100 6.86 -11.85 6.68
CA ARG A 100 7.65 -13.07 6.37
C ARG A 100 8.79 -12.82 5.39
N GLY A 101 8.59 -11.95 4.39
CA GLY A 101 9.57 -11.70 3.34
C GLY A 101 10.65 -10.67 3.70
N SER A 102 10.36 -9.75 4.63
CA SER A 102 11.26 -8.62 4.92
C SER A 102 11.45 -8.32 6.41
N GLY A 103 10.74 -9.01 7.31
CA GLY A 103 10.74 -8.68 8.74
C GLY A 103 9.98 -7.39 9.09
N VAL A 104 9.27 -6.78 8.13
CA VAL A 104 8.49 -5.55 8.36
C VAL A 104 7.06 -5.90 8.73
N PHE A 105 6.69 -5.64 9.98
CA PHE A 105 5.32 -5.79 10.45
C PHE A 105 4.53 -4.48 10.29
N ALA A 106 3.70 -4.40 9.26
CA ALA A 106 2.89 -3.24 8.92
C ALA A 106 1.43 -3.38 9.39
N GLU A 107 0.79 -2.25 9.71
CA GLU A 107 -0.68 -2.18 9.83
C GLU A 107 -1.34 -2.20 8.44
N PRO A 108 -2.67 -2.38 8.31
CA PRO A 108 -3.34 -2.44 7.00
C PRO A 108 -3.01 -1.27 6.06
N ALA A 109 -3.08 -0.02 6.54
CA ALA A 109 -2.74 1.14 5.72
C ALA A 109 -1.27 1.16 5.26
N GLY A 110 -0.35 0.71 6.12
CA GLY A 110 1.07 0.56 5.78
C GLY A 110 1.35 -0.55 4.78
N ALA A 111 0.55 -1.63 4.81
CA ALA A 111 0.64 -2.74 3.87
C ALA A 111 0.03 -2.44 2.49
N ALA A 112 -0.86 -1.45 2.40
CA ALA A 112 -1.51 -1.08 1.13
C ALA A 112 -0.51 -0.73 0.02
N ALA A 113 0.59 -0.04 0.35
CA ALA A 113 1.63 0.28 -0.64
C ALA A 113 2.28 -0.98 -1.24
N TYR A 114 2.48 -2.03 -0.44
CA TYR A 114 3.00 -3.31 -0.93
C TYR A 114 1.96 -4.08 -1.75
N ALA A 115 0.69 -4.09 -1.31
CA ALA A 115 -0.40 -4.66 -2.12
C ALA A 115 -0.46 -3.99 -3.51
N GLY A 116 -0.31 -2.66 -3.55
CA GLY A 116 -0.23 -1.92 -4.80
C GLY A 116 0.99 -2.28 -5.66
N LEU A 117 2.16 -2.54 -5.07
CA LEU A 117 3.32 -3.04 -5.80
C LEU A 117 3.04 -4.41 -6.44
N VAL A 118 2.47 -5.36 -5.67
CA VAL A 118 2.10 -6.68 -6.19
C VAL A 118 1.16 -6.54 -7.39
N LYS A 119 0.14 -5.68 -7.27
CA LYS A 119 -0.79 -5.39 -8.36
C LYS A 119 -0.10 -4.72 -9.56
N ALA A 120 0.77 -3.75 -9.33
CA ALA A 120 1.51 -3.06 -10.39
C ALA A 120 2.42 -4.00 -11.19
N VAL A 121 3.05 -4.98 -10.54
CA VAL A 121 3.82 -6.04 -11.21
C VAL A 121 2.90 -6.92 -12.05
N ASN A 122 1.77 -7.36 -11.49
CA ASN A 122 0.80 -8.20 -12.20
C ASN A 122 0.18 -7.49 -13.42
N GLU A 123 0.02 -6.17 -13.35
CA GLU A 123 -0.50 -5.34 -14.45
C GLU A 123 0.59 -4.88 -15.44
N GLY A 124 1.86 -5.25 -15.22
CA GLY A 124 2.98 -4.87 -16.10
C GLY A 124 3.38 -3.39 -16.01
N LEU A 125 2.96 -2.69 -14.95
CA LEU A 125 3.35 -1.30 -14.69
C LEU A 125 4.75 -1.18 -14.08
N VAL A 126 5.24 -2.25 -13.46
CA VAL A 126 6.56 -2.35 -12.84
C VAL A 126 7.23 -3.64 -13.31
N SER A 127 8.45 -3.53 -13.81
CA SER A 127 9.30 -4.64 -14.23
C SER A 127 10.26 -5.11 -13.13
N ALA A 128 10.84 -6.32 -13.27
CA ALA A 128 11.74 -6.89 -12.28
C ALA A 128 13.10 -6.16 -12.21
N GLU A 129 13.41 -5.38 -13.23
CA GLU A 129 14.64 -4.61 -13.42
C GLU A 129 14.56 -3.24 -12.75
N GLU A 130 13.38 -2.84 -12.29
CA GLU A 130 13.16 -1.55 -11.64
C GLU A 130 13.53 -1.57 -10.17
N ARG A 131 14.12 -0.46 -9.71
CA ARG A 131 14.34 -0.21 -8.30
C ARG A 131 13.12 0.46 -7.70
N VAL A 132 12.45 -0.26 -6.80
CA VAL A 132 11.23 0.19 -6.14
C VAL A 132 11.47 0.46 -4.65
N VAL A 133 10.87 1.53 -4.14
CA VAL A 133 10.79 1.82 -2.70
C VAL A 133 9.33 1.74 -2.28
N VAL A 134 9.00 0.84 -1.36
CA VAL A 134 7.69 0.75 -0.73
C VAL A 134 7.70 1.51 0.58
N LEU A 135 6.80 2.46 0.74
CA LEU A 135 6.70 3.27 1.95
C LEU A 135 5.69 2.65 2.92
N ASN A 136 6.21 1.98 3.95
CA ASN A 136 5.40 1.58 5.08
C ASN A 136 5.20 2.77 6.04
N THR A 137 3.97 3.23 6.16
CA THR A 137 3.64 4.42 6.97
C THR A 137 3.21 4.08 8.40
N GLY A 138 2.99 2.80 8.72
CA GLY A 138 2.36 2.37 9.97
C GLY A 138 2.93 1.08 10.52
N ASN A 139 3.02 1.00 11.84
CA ASN A 139 3.54 -0.18 12.53
C ASN A 139 2.38 -1.12 12.89
N GLY A 140 2.52 -2.42 12.64
CA GLY A 140 1.48 -3.41 12.94
C GLY A 140 1.05 -3.49 14.41
N LEU A 141 1.86 -2.97 15.34
CA LEU A 141 1.49 -2.87 16.77
C LEU A 141 0.40 -1.83 17.04
N LYS A 142 0.08 -0.95 16.09
CA LYS A 142 -1.04 -0.01 16.21
C LYS A 142 -2.40 -0.70 16.02
N ASP A 143 -2.45 -1.77 15.23
CA ASP A 143 -3.66 -2.53 14.92
C ASP A 143 -3.39 -4.04 14.97
N VAL A 144 -3.22 -4.53 16.20
CA VAL A 144 -3.01 -5.97 16.46
C VAL A 144 -4.22 -6.78 16.02
N ALA A 145 -5.44 -6.24 16.14
CA ALA A 145 -6.66 -6.94 15.73
C ALA A 145 -6.72 -7.17 14.22
N GLY A 146 -6.41 -6.14 13.41
CA GLY A 146 -6.29 -6.29 11.96
C GLY A 146 -5.19 -7.26 11.55
N ALA A 147 -4.05 -7.24 12.25
CA ALA A 147 -2.97 -8.20 12.04
C ALA A 147 -3.39 -9.65 12.38
N MET A 148 -4.08 -9.88 13.50
CA MET A 148 -4.60 -11.21 13.85
C MET A 148 -5.58 -11.72 12.80
N LYS A 149 -6.52 -10.88 12.35
CA LYS A 149 -7.47 -11.23 11.29
C LYS A 149 -6.76 -11.61 9.98
N ALA A 150 -5.70 -10.90 9.61
CA ALA A 150 -4.90 -11.24 8.44
C ALA A 150 -4.23 -12.62 8.57
N VAL A 151 -3.72 -12.96 9.75
CA VAL A 151 -3.15 -14.29 10.02
C VAL A 151 -4.22 -15.38 10.01
N GLU A 152 -5.41 -15.12 10.56
CA GLU A 152 -6.51 -16.09 10.52
C GLU A 152 -7.04 -16.33 9.10
N THR A 153 -7.07 -15.28 8.27
CA THR A 153 -7.61 -15.35 6.91
C THR A 153 -6.61 -15.93 5.92
N VAL A 154 -5.32 -15.62 6.06
CA VAL A 154 -4.28 -15.87 5.04
C VAL A 154 -3.04 -16.60 5.60
N GLY A 155 -3.00 -16.86 6.91
CA GLY A 155 -1.92 -17.60 7.56
C GLY A 155 -2.12 -19.12 7.52
N PRO A 156 -1.05 -19.90 7.76
CA PRO A 156 -1.19 -21.34 7.92
C PRO A 156 -2.06 -21.63 9.16
N PRO A 157 -2.91 -22.66 9.12
CA PRO A 157 -3.72 -23.03 10.27
C PRO A 157 -2.83 -23.38 11.45
N ALA A 158 -3.27 -23.01 12.66
CA ALA A 158 -2.59 -23.41 13.89
C ALA A 158 -2.52 -24.95 13.95
N ARG A 159 -1.30 -25.50 13.97
CA ARG A 159 -1.08 -26.94 14.11
C ARG A 159 -1.08 -27.28 15.60
N HIS A 160 -2.08 -28.02 16.03
CA HIS A 160 -2.13 -28.59 17.38
C HIS A 160 -1.36 -29.92 17.36
N ILE A 161 -0.32 -30.02 18.18
CA ILE A 161 0.54 -31.20 18.27
C ILE A 161 0.72 -31.60 19.72
N GLU A 162 1.05 -32.86 19.96
CA GLU A 162 1.52 -33.32 21.27
C GLU A 162 2.77 -32.54 21.69
N PRO A 163 2.98 -32.24 22.99
CA PRO A 163 4.11 -31.45 23.49
C PRO A 163 5.42 -32.27 23.48
N THR A 164 5.80 -32.80 22.32
CA THR A 164 6.97 -33.65 22.10
C THR A 164 7.78 -33.17 20.89
N LEU A 165 9.10 -33.32 20.96
CA LEU A 165 9.99 -33.02 19.82
C LEU A 165 9.67 -33.87 18.58
N ALA A 166 9.19 -35.10 18.78
CA ALA A 166 8.82 -36.00 17.68
C ALA A 166 7.59 -35.46 16.92
N ALA A 167 6.56 -35.01 17.63
CA ALA A 167 5.38 -34.41 17.01
C ALA A 167 5.71 -33.09 16.31
N LEU A 168 6.63 -32.29 16.88
CA LEU A 168 7.10 -31.06 16.23
C LEU A 168 7.82 -31.36 14.92
N LYS A 169 8.79 -32.28 14.89
CA LYS A 169 9.52 -32.66 13.67
C LYS A 169 8.56 -33.09 12.56
N LYS A 170 7.65 -34.01 12.86
CA LYS A 170 6.60 -34.47 11.92
C LYS A 170 5.70 -33.34 11.41
N ALA A 171 5.54 -32.28 12.19
CA ALA A 171 4.67 -31.15 11.85
C ALA A 171 5.42 -29.99 11.19
N ILE A 172 6.74 -30.04 11.01
CA ILE A 172 7.50 -29.01 10.27
C ILE A 172 8.19 -29.57 9.02
N ASP A 173 8.35 -30.90 8.95
CA ASP A 173 8.68 -31.65 7.73
C ASP A 173 7.50 -31.63 6.73
#